data_AF-A0A938MTU3-F1
#
_entry.id   AF-A0A938MTU3-F1
#
_cell.length_a   1.000
_cell.length_b   1.000
_cell.length_c   1.000
_cell.angle_alpha   90.00
_cell.angle_beta   90.00
_cell.angle_gamma   90.00
#
_symmetry.space_group_name_H-M   'P 1'
#
loop_
_entity.id
_entity.type
_entity.pdbx_description
1 polymer ?
#
loop_
_entity_poly.entity_id
_entity_poly.type
_entity_poly.pdbx_seq_one_letter_code
_entity_poly.pdbx_strand_id
1 'polypeptide(L)' 'MNREYHKWYSHNLGQEMAIVVFGRSGQPYIVFPTSSGRFFDFENNGMVYAAERF' A
#
# COMPACT_ATOMS: atom_id res chain seq x y z
N MET A 1 13.19 6.48 0.12
CA MET A 1 11.83 6.11 -0.30
C MET A 1 10.85 7.23 0.07
N ASN A 2 10.05 7.76 -0.86
CA ASN A 2 8.89 8.59 -0.50
C ASN A 2 7.79 7.64 0.04
N ARG A 3 7.04 8.08 1.06
CA ARG A 3 5.95 7.33 1.68
C ARG A 3 4.78 8.26 1.93
N GLU A 4 3.68 8.01 1.24
CA GLU A 4 2.48 8.85 1.30
C GLU A 4 1.31 8.04 1.82
N TYR A 5 0.57 8.61 2.77
CA TYR A 5 -0.64 8.01 3.32
C TYR A 5 -1.86 8.73 2.76
N HIS A 6 -2.79 7.96 2.19
CA HIS A 6 -4.05 8.47 1.66
C HIS A 6 -5.21 7.74 2.31
N LYS A 7 -6.28 8.47 2.63
CA LYS A 7 -7.50 7.95 3.23
C LYS A 7 -8.72 8.62 2.59
N TRP A 8 -9.76 7.84 2.31
CA TRP A 8 -11.01 8.35 1.73
C TRP A 8 -12.19 7.45 2.08
N TYR A 9 -13.39 8.01 2.13
CA TYR A 9 -14.61 7.23 2.24
C TYR A 9 -15.02 6.67 0.86
N SER A 10 -15.25 5.36 0.77
CA SER A 10 -15.77 4.71 -0.44
C SER A 10 -17.27 4.50 -0.33
N HIS A 11 -18.04 5.27 -1.07
CA HIS A 11 -19.50 5.12 -1.15
C HIS A 11 -19.90 3.74 -1.70
N ASN A 12 -19.13 3.18 -2.62
CA ASN A 12 -19.40 1.86 -3.22
C ASN A 12 -19.18 0.72 -2.21
N LEU A 13 -18.29 0.90 -1.24
CA LEU A 13 -17.96 -0.12 -0.23
C LEU A 13 -18.55 0.19 1.14
N GLY A 14 -19.20 1.34 1.30
CA GLY A 14 -19.79 1.80 2.56
C GLY A 14 -18.79 1.98 3.70
N GLN A 15 -17.50 2.17 3.42
CA GLN A 15 -16.45 2.18 4.45
C GLN A 15 -15.30 3.14 4.14
N GLU A 16 -14.54 3.48 5.19
CA GLU A 16 -13.28 4.21 5.08
C GLU A 16 -12.19 3.32 4.49
N MET A 17 -11.59 3.78 3.40
CA MET A 17 -10.50 3.14 2.69
C MET A 17 -9.18 3.86 2.98
N ALA A 18 -8.09 3.12 2.99
CA ALA A 18 -6.76 3.67 3.17
C ALA A 18 -5.73 2.94 2.30
N ILE A 19 -4.72 3.68 1.85
CA ILE A 19 -3.58 3.16 1.10
C ILE A 19 -2.30 3.87 1.53
N VAL A 20 -1.18 3.15 1.43
CA VAL A 20 0.16 3.73 1.53
C VAL A 20 0.85 3.56 0.20
N VAL A 21 1.41 4.65 -0.32
CA VAL A 21 2.12 4.67 -1.60
C VAL A 21 3.59 4.88 -1.33
N PHE A 22 4.43 4.14 -2.06
CA PHE A 22 5.88 4.21 -1.94
C PHE A 22 6.55 4.55 -3.27
N GLY A 23 7.70 5.22 -3.19
CA GLY A 23 8.57 5.45 -4.33
C GLY A 23 8.28 6.76 -5.08
N ARG A 24 8.94 6.92 -6.22
CA ARG A 24 8.87 8.13 -7.07
C ARG A 24 8.82 7.82 -8.57
N SER A 25 9.40 6.70 -8.97
CA SER A 25 9.54 6.22 -10.36
C SER A 25 9.88 4.72 -10.34
N GLY A 26 9.78 4.04 -11.47
CA GLY A 26 10.07 2.61 -11.60
C GLY A 26 8.85 1.81 -12.07
N GLN A 27 8.92 0.49 -11.91
CA GLN A 27 7.81 -0.39 -12.29
C GLN A 27 6.64 -0.22 -11.30
N PRO A 28 5.40 0.02 -11.77
CA PRO A 28 4.24 0.13 -10.89
C PRO A 28 3.81 -1.25 -10.35
N TYR A 29 3.56 -1.30 -9.05
CA TYR A 29 2.99 -2.45 -8.35
C TYR A 29 1.79 -2.03 -7.50
N ILE A 30 0.80 -2.91 -7.41
CA ILE A 30 -0.33 -2.78 -6.48
C ILE A 30 -0.40 -4.05 -5.64
N VAL A 31 -0.58 -3.86 -4.33
CA VAL A 31 -0.66 -4.97 -3.37
C VAL A 31 -1.94 -4.84 -2.57
N PHE A 32 -2.69 -5.92 -2.54
CA PHE A 32 -3.83 -6.06 -1.65
C PHE A 32 -3.40 -6.82 -0.39
N PRO A 33 -3.91 -6.46 0.80
CA PRO A 33 -3.67 -7.24 2.00
C PRO A 33 -4.13 -8.69 1.84
N THR A 34 -3.48 -9.59 2.58
CA THR A 34 -4.00 -10.94 2.76
C THR A 34 -5.30 -10.92 3.54
N SER A 35 -6.05 -12.04 3.56
CA SER A 35 -7.23 -12.19 4.41
C SER A 35 -6.90 -11.80 5.86
N SER A 36 -7.67 -10.89 6.44
CA SER A 36 -7.45 -10.30 7.78
C SER A 36 -6.16 -9.48 7.96
N GLY A 37 -5.41 -9.23 6.90
CA GLY A 37 -4.24 -8.36 6.90
C GLY A 37 -4.61 -6.87 6.82
N ARG A 38 -3.69 -6.02 7.24
CA ARG A 38 -3.79 -4.56 7.15
C ARG A 38 -3.03 -4.04 5.92
N PHE A 39 -3.47 -2.90 5.38
CA PHE A 39 -2.85 -2.27 4.21
C PHE A 39 -1.36 -1.94 4.36
N PHE A 40 -0.85 -1.84 5.59
CA PHE A 40 0.56 -1.61 5.89
C PHE A 40 1.36 -2.87 6.19
N ASP A 41 0.75 -4.06 6.21
CA ASP A 41 1.47 -5.28 6.58
C ASP A 41 2.54 -5.66 5.53
N PHE A 42 2.32 -5.31 4.26
CA PHE A 42 3.31 -5.50 3.21
C PHE A 42 4.61 -4.70 3.48
N GLU A 43 4.47 -3.46 3.97
CA GLU A 43 5.60 -2.64 4.42
C GLU A 43 6.25 -3.22 5.67
N ASN A 44 5.45 -3.58 6.68
CA ASN A 44 5.95 -4.12 7.95
C ASN A 44 6.75 -5.41 7.77
N ASN A 45 6.39 -6.22 6.77
CA ASN A 45 7.11 -7.45 6.42
C ASN A 45 8.35 -7.19 5.56
N GLY A 46 8.73 -5.93 5.30
CA GLY A 46 9.95 -5.56 4.57
C GLY A 46 9.85 -5.73 3.05
N MET A 47 8.66 -6.07 2.52
CA MET A 47 8.51 -6.40 1.11
C MET A 47 8.71 -5.20 0.19
N VAL A 48 8.39 -4.00 0.67
CA VAL A 48 8.66 -2.74 -0.04
C VAL A 48 10.15 -2.56 -0.30
N TYR A 49 10.99 -2.86 0.69
CA TYR A 49 12.45 -2.78 0.55
C TYR A 49 13.00 -3.89 -0.34
N ALA A 50 12.43 -5.09 -0.26
CA ALA A 50 12.78 -6.19 -1.16
C ALA A 50 12.48 -5.86 -2.63
N ALA A 51 11.41 -5.10 -2.88
CA ALA A 51 10.99 -4.68 -4.21
C ALA A 51 11.78 -3.47 -4.76
N GLU A 52 12.48 -2.69 -3.93
CA GLU A 52 13.16 -1.44 -4.33
C GLU A 52 14.24 -1.64 -5.42
N ARG A 53 14.72 -2.87 -5.61
CA ARG A 53 15.74 -3.19 -6.63
C ARG A 53 15.19 -3.40 -8.05
N PHE A 54 13.86 -3.45 -8.21
CA PHE A 54 13.18 -3.68 -9.49
C PHE A 54 12.53 -2.40 -10.02
#